data_AF-E8ZH82-F1
#
_entry.id   AF-E8ZH82-F1
#
_cell.length_a   1.000
_cell.length_b   1.000
_cell.length_c   1.000
_cell.angle_alpha   90.00
_cell.angle_beta   90.00
_cell.angle_gamma   90.00
#
_symmetry.space_group_name_H-M   'P 1'
#
loop_
_entity.id
_entity.type
_entity.pdbx_description
1 polymer ?
#
loop_
_entity_poly.entity_id
_entity_poly.type
_entity_poly.pdbx_seq_one_letter_code
_entity_poly.pdbx_strand_id
1 'polypeptide(L)'
;MNLNLGGRTSKLIWSSGIVGSLVFVISAVYLNSPTIEHSLESKEFQLISKQDKKFKIYERIFKRHKHLLISINLDDLMGEKTSISEGSVALGFWCDNNLKRKHFFVDLDGFKRFCALSMGDVLWLEKNKEKPIIEPIEFNKKSENFQNKLFSQFNLDWNGDLDKSYEIWKNQCEWELSKPYSIENKGKREAIGNYCLGEE
;
A
#
# COMPACT_ATOMS: atom_id res chain seq x y z
N MET A 1 -41.06 -24.85 -59.92
CA MET A 1 -39.79 -24.19 -59.56
C MET A 1 -39.84 -23.94 -58.05
N ASN A 2 -39.18 -24.80 -57.26
CA ASN A 2 -39.20 -24.73 -55.79
C ASN A 2 -38.08 -23.81 -55.30
N LEU A 3 -38.43 -22.65 -54.75
CA LEU A 3 -37.49 -21.80 -54.01
C LEU A 3 -37.37 -22.34 -52.58
N ASN A 4 -36.41 -23.22 -52.36
CA ASN A 4 -35.92 -23.58 -51.04
C ASN A 4 -35.20 -22.38 -50.42
N LEU A 5 -35.91 -21.53 -49.69
CA LEU A 5 -35.34 -20.62 -48.69
C LEU A 5 -35.10 -21.41 -47.39
N GLY A 6 -34.14 -22.33 -47.46
CA GLY A 6 -33.63 -23.09 -46.31
C GLY A 6 -32.76 -22.18 -45.45
N GLY A 7 -33.24 -21.94 -44.22
CA GLY A 7 -32.62 -21.04 -43.25
C GLY A 7 -31.13 -21.33 -42.99
N ARG A 8 -30.31 -20.29 -43.17
CA ARG A 8 -28.90 -20.25 -42.75
C ARG A 8 -28.48 -18.91 -42.14
N THR A 9 -29.43 -18.09 -41.69
CA THR A 9 -29.16 -16.76 -41.11
C THR A 9 -29.40 -16.68 -39.60
N SER A 10 -30.01 -17.69 -38.96
CA SER A 10 -30.43 -17.58 -37.55
C SER A 10 -29.36 -17.91 -36.50
N LYS A 11 -28.36 -18.76 -36.80
CA LYS A 11 -27.36 -19.16 -35.78
C LYS A 11 -26.25 -18.12 -35.52
N LEU A 12 -25.90 -17.31 -36.53
CA LEU A 12 -24.85 -16.29 -36.40
C LEU A 12 -25.32 -15.03 -35.66
N ILE A 13 -26.60 -14.66 -35.82
CA ILE A 13 -27.20 -13.46 -35.22
C ILE A 13 -27.42 -13.63 -33.71
N TRP A 14 -27.70 -14.86 -33.26
CA TRP A 14 -27.86 -15.16 -31.83
C TRP A 14 -26.50 -15.17 -31.10
N SER A 15 -25.42 -15.67 -31.72
CA SER A 15 -24.08 -15.59 -31.15
C SER A 15 -23.55 -14.16 -31.06
N SER A 16 -23.87 -13.29 -32.03
CA SER A 16 -23.49 -11.87 -31.98
C SER A 16 -24.29 -11.06 -30.96
N GLY A 17 -25.57 -11.39 -30.76
CA GLY A 17 -26.41 -10.75 -29.75
C GLY A 17 -25.96 -11.06 -28.32
N ILE A 18 -25.55 -12.31 -28.05
CA ILE A 18 -25.02 -12.71 -26.75
C ILE A 18 -23.68 -12.03 -26.48
N VAL A 19 -22.74 -12.05 -27.44
CA VAL A 19 -21.43 -11.38 -27.28
C VAL A 19 -21.60 -9.88 -27.13
N GLY A 20 -22.49 -9.25 -27.92
CA GLY A 20 -22.79 -7.82 -27.80
C GLY A 20 -23.40 -7.45 -26.45
N SER A 21 -24.34 -8.26 -25.95
CA SER A 21 -24.92 -8.06 -24.61
C SER A 21 -23.89 -8.26 -23.49
N LEU A 22 -22.98 -9.23 -23.63
CA LEU A 22 -21.93 -9.49 -22.65
C LEU A 22 -20.91 -8.34 -22.62
N VAL A 23 -20.47 -7.84 -23.77
CA VAL A 23 -19.57 -6.68 -23.87
C VAL A 23 -20.25 -5.44 -23.29
N PHE A 24 -21.53 -5.22 -23.59
CA PHE A 24 -22.28 -4.10 -23.04
C PHE A 24 -22.43 -4.18 -21.52
N VAL A 25 -22.74 -5.36 -20.97
CA VAL A 25 -22.80 -5.59 -19.52
C VAL A 25 -21.43 -5.38 -18.87
N ILE A 26 -20.34 -5.92 -19.45
CA ILE A 26 -18.98 -5.73 -18.94
C ILE A 26 -18.57 -4.25 -18.99
N SER A 27 -18.85 -3.54 -20.08
CA SER A 27 -18.56 -2.11 -20.21
C SER A 27 -19.39 -1.26 -19.25
N ALA A 28 -20.67 -1.57 -19.07
CA ALA A 28 -21.54 -0.87 -18.12
C ALA A 28 -21.09 -1.12 -16.67
N VAL A 29 -20.72 -2.35 -16.32
CA VAL A 29 -20.13 -2.69 -15.01
C VAL A 29 -18.80 -1.97 -14.81
N TYR A 30 -17.93 -1.93 -15.83
CA TYR A 30 -16.65 -1.23 -15.77
C TYR A 30 -16.84 0.27 -15.53
N LEU A 31 -17.72 0.92 -16.28
CA LEU A 31 -17.97 2.37 -16.19
C LEU A 31 -18.64 2.77 -14.87
N ASN A 32 -19.54 1.93 -14.34
CA ASN A 32 -20.25 2.19 -13.09
C ASN A 32 -19.47 1.72 -11.86
N SER A 33 -18.38 0.96 -12.02
CA SER A 33 -17.55 0.53 -10.91
C SER A 33 -16.78 1.72 -10.34
N PRO A 34 -16.66 1.81 -9.00
CA PRO A 34 -15.83 2.84 -8.37
C PRO A 34 -14.40 2.75 -8.92
N THR A 35 -13.77 3.91 -9.08
CA THR A 35 -12.35 3.93 -9.45
C THR A 35 -11.51 3.37 -8.30
N ILE A 36 -10.30 2.90 -8.60
CA ILE A 36 -9.37 2.44 -7.56
C ILE A 36 -9.19 3.50 -6.48
N GLU A 37 -9.07 4.77 -6.87
CA GLU A 37 -8.98 5.90 -5.95
C GLU A 37 -10.17 5.97 -4.97
N HIS A 38 -11.41 5.94 -5.47
CA HIS A 38 -12.61 5.95 -4.61
C HIS A 38 -12.70 4.71 -3.72
N SER A 39 -12.28 3.54 -4.23
CA SER A 39 -12.24 2.30 -3.45
C SER A 39 -11.25 2.38 -2.30
N LEU A 40 -10.08 3.00 -2.51
CA LEU A 40 -9.05 3.16 -1.49
C LEU A 40 -9.47 4.21 -0.45
N GLU A 41 -10.09 5.30 -0.88
CA GLU A 41 -10.68 6.29 0.02
C GLU A 41 -11.76 5.70 0.93
N SER A 42 -12.59 4.79 0.41
CA SER A 42 -13.62 4.12 1.22
C SER A 42 -13.05 3.27 2.37
N LYS A 43 -11.78 2.83 2.25
CA LYS A 43 -11.03 2.12 3.30
C LYS A 43 -10.14 3.04 4.15
N GLU A 44 -10.30 4.36 3.99
CA GLU A 44 -9.48 5.41 4.59
C GLU A 44 -7.98 5.34 4.23
N PHE A 45 -7.62 4.68 3.12
CA PHE A 45 -6.25 4.75 2.64
C PHE A 45 -5.92 6.16 2.18
N GLN A 46 -4.77 6.67 2.61
CA GLN A 46 -4.28 7.96 2.16
C GLN A 46 -3.32 7.77 0.99
N LEU A 47 -3.69 8.29 -0.18
CA LEU A 47 -2.85 8.20 -1.38
C LEU A 47 -1.70 9.21 -1.33
N ILE A 48 -0.51 8.76 -1.74
CA ILE A 48 0.69 9.62 -1.81
C ILE A 48 0.51 10.71 -2.88
N SER A 49 -0.18 10.38 -3.98
CA SER A 49 -0.43 11.30 -5.11
C SER A 49 -1.18 12.57 -4.71
N LYS A 50 -1.90 12.55 -3.57
CA LYS A 50 -2.66 13.69 -3.01
C LYS A 50 -1.85 14.56 -2.04
N GLN A 51 -0.61 14.17 -1.72
CA GLN A 51 0.21 14.88 -0.74
C GLN A 51 1.09 15.94 -1.39
N ASP A 52 1.23 17.11 -0.76
CA ASP A 52 2.11 18.18 -1.24
C ASP A 52 3.58 17.73 -1.29
N LYS A 53 3.99 16.88 -0.33
CA LYS A 53 5.36 16.35 -0.22
C LYS A 53 5.55 15.01 -0.96
N LYS A 54 4.71 14.67 -1.95
CA LYS A 54 4.70 13.34 -2.59
C LYS A 54 6.07 12.84 -3.05
N PHE A 55 6.90 13.69 -3.65
CA PHE A 55 8.23 13.30 -4.12
C PHE A 55 9.16 12.86 -2.98
N LYS A 56 9.17 13.60 -1.86
CA LYS A 56 9.94 13.21 -0.67
C LYS A 56 9.44 11.89 -0.08
N ILE A 57 8.13 11.65 -0.14
CA ILE A 57 7.53 10.40 0.35
C ILE A 57 7.97 9.22 -0.54
N TYR A 58 7.89 9.37 -1.87
CA TYR A 58 8.38 8.35 -2.79
C TYR A 58 9.89 8.11 -2.65
N GLU A 59 10.68 9.15 -2.40
CA GLU A 59 12.12 9.03 -2.14
C GLU A 59 12.40 8.18 -0.88
N ARG A 60 11.65 8.44 0.20
CA ARG A 60 11.73 7.66 1.44
C ARG A 60 11.31 6.21 1.25
N ILE A 61 10.23 5.96 0.50
CA ILE A 61 9.77 4.61 0.18
C ILE A 61 10.82 3.88 -0.66
N PHE A 62 11.34 4.54 -1.69
CA PHE A 62 12.37 3.95 -2.56
C PHE A 62 13.65 3.64 -1.78
N LYS A 63 14.11 4.54 -0.91
CA LYS A 63 15.27 4.30 -0.04
C LYS A 63 15.08 3.08 0.86
N ARG A 64 13.90 2.92 1.48
CA ARG A 64 13.57 1.79 2.38
C ARG A 64 13.47 0.46 1.63
N HIS A 65 12.88 0.47 0.45
CA HIS A 65 12.51 -0.76 -0.27
C HIS A 65 13.28 -0.96 -1.58
N LYS A 66 14.44 -0.31 -1.74
CA LYS A 66 15.21 -0.25 -3.01
C LYS A 66 15.39 -1.63 -3.64
N HIS A 67 15.85 -2.61 -2.85
CA HIS A 67 16.12 -3.97 -3.30
C HIS A 67 14.86 -4.65 -3.84
N LEU A 68 13.73 -4.50 -3.14
CA LEU A 68 12.45 -5.05 -3.57
C LEU A 68 11.92 -4.31 -4.80
N LEU A 69 11.96 -2.99 -4.81
CA LEU A 69 11.53 -2.14 -5.93
C LEU A 69 12.33 -2.37 -7.22
N ILE A 70 13.63 -2.61 -7.11
CA ILE A 70 14.48 -2.98 -8.26
C ILE A 70 14.10 -4.36 -8.80
N SER A 71 13.84 -5.34 -7.93
CA SER A 71 13.47 -6.71 -8.36
C SER A 71 12.16 -6.77 -9.14
N ILE A 72 11.29 -5.78 -8.95
CA ILE A 72 9.99 -5.66 -9.62
C ILE A 72 10.14 -5.08 -11.02
N ASN A 73 11.24 -4.35 -11.26
CA ASN A 73 11.54 -3.69 -12.51
C ASN A 73 10.32 -2.95 -13.08
N LEU A 74 9.91 -1.86 -12.41
CA LEU A 74 8.75 -1.05 -12.78
C LEU A 74 8.88 -0.56 -14.24
N ASP A 75 8.26 -1.30 -15.16
CA ASP A 75 8.23 -1.06 -16.60
C ASP A 75 9.62 -0.90 -17.27
N ASP A 76 10.60 -1.73 -16.91
CA ASP A 76 12.00 -1.69 -17.44
C ASP A 76 12.79 -0.41 -17.09
N LEU A 77 12.26 0.43 -16.19
CA LEU A 77 12.89 1.70 -15.79
C LEU A 77 13.85 1.57 -14.60
N MET A 78 13.99 0.37 -14.00
CA MET A 78 14.75 0.17 -12.77
C MET A 78 15.76 -0.97 -12.87
N GLY A 79 17.00 -0.71 -12.46
CA GLY A 79 18.06 -1.70 -12.33
C GLY A 79 18.93 -1.44 -11.10
N GLU A 80 19.93 -2.30 -10.88
CA GLU A 80 20.81 -2.20 -9.70
C GLU A 80 21.51 -0.85 -9.55
N LYS A 81 21.79 -0.19 -10.68
CA LYS A 81 22.45 1.12 -10.75
C LYS A 81 21.50 2.32 -10.57
N THR A 82 20.19 2.10 -10.49
CA THR A 82 19.20 3.18 -10.35
C THR A 82 19.45 3.97 -9.06
N SER A 83 19.58 5.30 -9.21
CA SER A 83 19.71 6.21 -8.08
C SER A 83 18.40 6.33 -7.30
N ILE A 84 18.46 6.83 -6.07
CA ILE A 84 17.26 7.01 -5.23
C ILE A 84 16.28 7.99 -5.89
N SER A 85 16.81 9.08 -6.48
CA SER A 85 16.01 10.09 -7.16
C SER A 85 15.27 9.51 -8.37
N GLU A 86 15.99 8.85 -9.28
CA GLU A 86 15.38 8.21 -10.47
C GLU A 86 14.35 7.17 -10.08
N GLY A 87 14.67 6.33 -9.09
CA GLY A 87 13.78 5.30 -8.58
C GLY A 87 12.47 5.86 -8.01
N SER A 88 12.57 6.96 -7.25
CA SER A 88 11.40 7.62 -6.66
C SER A 88 10.49 8.26 -7.71
N VAL A 89 11.07 8.83 -8.77
CA VAL A 89 10.33 9.40 -9.89
C VAL A 89 9.58 8.30 -10.65
N ALA A 90 10.25 7.20 -10.98
CA ALA A 90 9.63 6.07 -11.67
C ALA A 90 8.51 5.43 -10.83
N LEU A 91 8.71 5.26 -9.52
CA LEU A 91 7.66 4.80 -8.59
C LEU A 91 6.46 5.75 -8.58
N GLY A 92 6.71 7.06 -8.52
CA GLY A 92 5.65 8.07 -8.55
C GLY A 92 4.83 8.04 -9.84
N PHE A 93 5.49 7.95 -11.00
CA PHE A 93 4.80 7.80 -12.28
C PHE A 93 3.96 6.52 -12.35
N TRP A 94 4.52 5.40 -11.91
CA TRP A 94 3.80 4.12 -11.90
C TRP A 94 2.56 4.18 -11.00
N CYS A 95 2.67 4.73 -9.80
CA CYS A 95 1.56 4.90 -8.88
C CYS A 95 0.49 5.84 -9.43
N ASP A 96 0.89 7.02 -9.92
CA ASP A 96 -0.05 8.01 -10.46
C ASP A 96 -0.79 7.45 -11.69
N ASN A 97 -0.12 6.67 -12.55
CA ASN A 97 -0.72 6.02 -13.72
C ASN A 97 -1.64 4.84 -13.36
N ASN A 98 -1.25 4.01 -12.39
CA ASN A 98 -2.05 2.85 -11.99
C ASN A 98 -3.31 3.22 -11.20
N LEU A 99 -3.31 4.36 -10.51
CA LEU A 99 -4.43 4.79 -9.66
C LEU A 99 -5.44 5.71 -10.37
N LYS A 100 -5.02 6.58 -11.30
CA LYS A 100 -5.87 7.68 -11.83
C LYS A 100 -7.07 7.27 -12.70
N ARG A 101 -7.05 6.11 -13.37
CA ARG A 101 -8.03 5.81 -14.46
C ARG A 101 -8.53 4.37 -14.53
N LYS A 102 -8.08 3.50 -13.63
CA LYS A 102 -8.55 2.11 -13.61
C LYS A 102 -9.77 2.04 -12.71
N HIS A 103 -10.86 1.48 -13.25
CA HIS A 103 -12.02 1.06 -12.48
C HIS A 103 -11.72 -0.31 -11.86
N PHE A 104 -12.42 -0.67 -10.77
CA PHE A 104 -12.32 -1.91 -9.97
C PHE A 104 -11.75 -1.73 -8.56
N PHE A 105 -12.34 -2.48 -7.63
CA PHE A 105 -11.88 -2.65 -6.25
C PHE A 105 -10.49 -3.25 -6.26
N VAL A 106 -9.55 -2.61 -5.58
CA VAL A 106 -8.16 -3.05 -5.55
C VAL A 106 -7.73 -3.16 -4.10
N ASP A 107 -7.29 -4.35 -3.74
CA ASP A 107 -6.53 -4.55 -2.52
C ASP A 107 -5.14 -3.92 -2.67
N LEU A 108 -4.59 -3.39 -1.58
CA LEU A 108 -3.21 -2.89 -1.54
C LEU A 108 -2.20 -4.03 -1.37
N ASP A 109 -2.42 -5.12 -2.10
CA ASP A 109 -1.51 -6.25 -2.13
C ASP A 109 -0.33 -6.00 -3.08
N GLY A 110 0.77 -6.67 -2.77
CA GLY A 110 2.00 -6.59 -3.56
C GLY A 110 2.55 -5.17 -3.62
N PHE A 111 2.74 -4.65 -4.84
CA PHE A 111 3.46 -3.40 -5.07
C PHE A 111 2.57 -2.15 -5.00
N LYS A 112 1.25 -2.35 -5.03
CA LYS A 112 0.27 -1.25 -4.93
C LYS A 112 0.32 -0.57 -3.56
N ARG A 113 0.75 -1.28 -2.52
CA ARG A 113 0.97 -0.74 -1.18
C ARG A 113 1.90 0.47 -1.16
N PHE A 114 2.83 0.56 -2.11
CA PHE A 114 3.77 1.68 -2.22
C PHE A 114 3.16 2.97 -2.74
N CYS A 115 1.89 2.94 -3.17
CA CYS A 115 1.16 4.13 -3.62
C CYS A 115 0.30 4.77 -2.52
N ALA A 116 0.17 4.10 -1.38
CA ALA A 116 -0.50 4.61 -0.19
C ALA A 116 0.54 4.99 0.87
N LEU A 117 0.20 5.97 1.72
CA LEU A 117 1.03 6.34 2.85
C LEU A 117 1.16 5.16 3.80
N SER A 118 2.39 4.82 4.17
CA SER A 118 2.61 3.92 5.30
C SER A 118 2.37 4.65 6.62
N MET A 119 2.14 3.91 7.71
CA MET A 119 2.05 4.49 9.06
C MET A 119 3.27 5.38 9.36
N GLY A 120 4.47 4.97 8.96
CA GLY A 120 5.68 5.77 9.11
C GLY A 120 5.68 7.06 8.28
N ASP A 121 5.06 7.07 7.11
CA ASP A 121 4.95 8.28 6.28
C ASP A 121 3.94 9.28 6.86
N VAL A 122 2.81 8.79 7.38
CA VAL A 122 1.82 9.62 8.09
C VAL A 122 2.48 10.28 9.31
N LEU A 123 3.18 9.49 10.14
CA LEU A 123 3.87 10.00 11.31
C LEU A 123 4.98 10.98 10.97
N TRP A 124 5.71 10.76 9.86
CA TRP A 124 6.72 11.70 9.37
C TRP A 124 6.10 13.02 8.91
N LEU A 125 4.97 12.99 8.21
CA LEU A 125 4.28 14.20 7.78
C LEU A 125 3.82 15.06 8.98
N GLU A 126 3.42 14.41 10.08
CA GLU A 126 2.96 15.08 11.30
C GLU A 126 4.12 15.60 12.16
N LYS A 127 5.13 14.76 12.43
CA LYS A 127 6.18 15.06 13.42
C LYS A 127 7.52 15.49 12.81
N ASN A 128 7.71 15.39 11.48
CA ASN A 128 8.97 15.57 10.74
C ASN A 128 10.17 14.75 11.28
N LYS A 129 9.95 13.78 12.17
CA LYS A 129 11.03 12.99 12.78
C LYS A 129 11.65 12.03 11.77
N GLU A 130 12.98 12.06 11.66
CA GLU A 130 13.72 11.17 10.77
C GLU A 130 14.04 9.80 11.38
N LYS A 131 14.20 9.70 12.71
CA LYS A 131 14.51 8.45 13.43
C LYS A 131 13.24 7.67 13.79
N PRO A 132 12.94 6.55 13.12
CA PRO A 132 11.68 5.86 13.28
C PRO A 132 11.70 4.73 14.32
N ILE A 133 12.84 4.50 14.99
CA ILE A 133 13.04 3.39 15.94
C ILE A 133 13.57 3.95 17.26
N ILE A 134 12.91 3.59 18.36
CA ILE A 134 13.29 3.92 19.74
C ILE A 134 14.65 3.30 20.07
N GLU A 135 15.53 4.05 20.73
CA GLU A 135 16.86 3.53 21.09
C GLU A 135 16.76 2.53 22.26
N PRO A 136 17.67 1.53 22.36
CA PRO A 136 17.63 0.52 23.43
C PRO A 136 17.59 1.12 24.84
N ILE A 137 18.26 2.26 25.04
CA ILE A 137 18.30 2.98 26.30
C ILE A 137 16.91 3.51 26.67
N GLU A 138 16.18 4.09 25.71
CA GLU A 138 14.82 4.58 25.92
C GLU A 138 13.83 3.44 26.11
N PHE A 139 14.00 2.34 25.37
CA PHE A 139 13.23 1.12 25.57
C PHE A 139 13.38 0.59 27.00
N ASN A 140 14.61 0.48 27.49
CA ASN A 140 14.90 -0.02 28.83
C ASN A 140 14.28 0.88 29.93
N LYS A 141 14.37 2.21 29.78
CA LYS A 141 13.72 3.17 30.70
C LYS A 141 12.20 2.99 30.78
N LYS A 142 11.57 2.50 29.71
CA LYS A 142 10.12 2.31 29.59
C LYS A 142 9.71 0.83 29.64
N SER A 143 10.61 -0.07 30.04
CA SER A 143 10.46 -1.53 29.94
C SER A 143 9.20 -2.06 30.62
N GLU A 144 8.86 -1.54 31.80
CA GLU A 144 7.65 -1.93 32.53
C GLU A 144 6.36 -1.63 31.73
N ASN A 145 6.31 -0.49 31.04
CA ASN A 145 5.16 -0.14 30.20
C ASN A 145 5.13 -0.98 28.91
N PHE A 146 6.30 -1.34 28.36
CA PHE A 146 6.38 -2.27 27.25
C PHE A 146 5.82 -3.64 27.64
N GLN A 147 6.32 -4.22 28.73
CA GLN A 147 5.93 -5.52 29.22
C GLN A 147 4.43 -5.59 29.58
N ASN A 148 3.93 -4.63 30.36
CA ASN A 148 2.59 -4.73 30.94
C ASN A 148 1.47 -4.29 30.00
N LYS A 149 1.76 -3.41 29.03
CA LYS A 149 0.74 -2.77 28.20
C LYS A 149 0.96 -2.94 26.71
N LEU A 150 2.14 -2.58 26.21
CA LEU A 150 2.36 -2.54 24.75
C LEU A 150 2.46 -3.93 24.15
N PHE A 151 3.17 -4.86 24.80
CA PHE A 151 3.30 -6.22 24.28
C PHE A 151 1.94 -6.89 24.15
N SER A 152 1.10 -6.84 25.20
CA SER A 152 -0.25 -7.38 25.16
C SER A 152 -1.14 -6.66 24.13
N GLN A 153 -1.06 -5.34 24.00
CA GLN A 153 -1.82 -4.56 23.00
C GLN A 153 -1.51 -4.98 21.56
N PHE A 154 -0.29 -5.44 21.29
CA PHE A 154 0.17 -5.89 19.98
C PHE A 154 0.19 -7.42 19.83
N ASN A 155 -0.36 -8.17 20.79
CA ASN A 155 -0.32 -9.64 20.85
C ASN A 155 1.10 -10.20 20.76
N LEU A 156 2.04 -9.57 21.46
CA LEU A 156 3.43 -10.01 21.59
C LEU A 156 3.67 -10.60 22.98
N ASP A 157 4.53 -11.61 23.04
CA ASP A 157 4.96 -12.23 24.29
C ASP A 157 6.25 -11.59 24.80
N TRP A 158 6.26 -11.22 26.08
CA TRP A 158 7.45 -10.66 26.71
C TRP A 158 8.50 -11.76 26.94
N ASN A 159 9.71 -11.52 26.44
CA ASN A 159 10.84 -12.37 26.75
C ASN A 159 11.48 -11.87 28.05
N GLY A 160 11.71 -12.76 29.02
CA GLY A 160 12.39 -12.41 30.28
C GLY A 160 13.79 -11.82 30.10
N ASP A 161 14.33 -11.92 28.89
CA ASP A 161 15.54 -11.25 28.40
C ASP A 161 15.19 -9.91 27.70
N LEU A 162 15.69 -8.80 28.26
CA LEU A 162 15.43 -7.44 27.78
C LEU A 162 15.90 -7.20 26.34
N ASP A 163 17.06 -7.74 25.96
CA ASP A 163 17.62 -7.52 24.62
C ASP A 163 16.78 -8.24 23.56
N LYS A 164 16.31 -9.44 23.88
CA LYS A 164 15.38 -10.18 23.00
C LYS A 164 14.04 -9.47 22.88
N SER A 165 13.50 -8.96 23.99
CA SER A 165 12.26 -8.18 23.98
C SER A 165 12.40 -6.90 23.16
N TYR A 166 13.55 -6.22 23.25
CA TYR A 166 13.84 -5.06 22.40
C TYR A 166 13.82 -5.43 20.91
N GLU A 167 14.49 -6.51 20.49
CA GLU A 167 14.48 -6.92 19.09
C GLU A 167 13.08 -7.34 18.60
N ILE A 168 12.28 -8.01 19.44
CA ILE A 168 10.87 -8.31 19.12
C ILE A 168 10.10 -7.00 18.87
N TRP A 169 10.23 -6.03 19.77
CA TRP A 169 9.55 -4.75 19.65
C TRP A 169 10.01 -3.95 18.43
N LYS A 170 11.32 -3.89 18.18
CA LYS A 170 11.91 -3.23 17.02
C LYS A 170 11.36 -3.80 15.72
N ASN A 171 11.33 -5.13 15.59
CA ASN A 171 10.76 -5.80 14.41
C ASN A 171 9.26 -5.47 14.25
N GLN A 172 8.50 -5.45 15.35
CA GLN A 172 7.09 -5.04 15.32
C GLN A 172 6.93 -3.60 14.84
N CYS A 173 7.76 -2.68 15.34
CA CYS A 173 7.75 -1.28 14.93
C CYS A 173 8.06 -1.13 13.45
N GLU A 174 9.13 -1.75 12.96
CA GLU A 174 9.49 -1.73 11.54
C GLU A 174 8.35 -2.24 10.66
N TRP A 175 7.69 -3.32 11.09
CA TRP A 175 6.54 -3.87 10.38
C TRP A 175 5.34 -2.92 10.37
N GLU A 176 4.89 -2.44 11.54
CA GLU A 176 3.73 -1.51 11.61
C GLU A 176 4.02 -0.20 10.86
N LEU A 177 5.23 0.34 10.94
CA LEU A 177 5.64 1.55 10.22
C LEU A 177 5.65 1.36 8.70
N SER A 178 5.87 0.13 8.21
CA SER A 178 5.85 -0.19 6.78
C SER A 178 4.44 -0.41 6.22
N LYS A 179 3.45 -0.68 7.07
CA LYS A 179 2.08 -0.96 6.62
C LYS A 179 1.37 0.28 6.09
N PRO A 180 0.54 0.12 5.04
CA PRO A 180 -0.37 1.17 4.60
C PRO A 180 -1.28 1.64 5.74
N TYR A 181 -1.38 2.95 5.92
CA TYR A 181 -2.26 3.55 6.91
C TYR A 181 -3.72 3.48 6.45
N SER A 182 -4.56 2.83 7.25
CA SER A 182 -5.96 2.55 6.91
C SER A 182 -6.83 2.43 8.15
N ILE A 183 -8.13 2.20 7.94
CA ILE A 183 -9.07 1.95 9.02
C ILE A 183 -8.65 0.78 9.94
N GLU A 184 -7.97 -0.25 9.42
CA GLU A 184 -7.59 -1.45 10.17
C GLU A 184 -6.51 -1.18 11.24
N ASN A 185 -5.63 -0.20 11.00
CA ASN A 185 -4.49 0.08 11.87
C ASN A 185 -4.46 1.51 12.41
N LYS A 186 -5.44 2.34 12.07
CA LYS A 186 -5.63 3.70 12.61
C LYS A 186 -5.59 3.76 14.14
N GLY A 187 -6.19 2.79 14.82
CA GLY A 187 -6.18 2.69 16.29
C GLY A 187 -4.80 2.47 16.91
N LYS A 188 -3.82 2.01 16.13
CA LYS A 188 -2.44 1.78 16.58
C LYS A 188 -1.54 3.01 16.41
N ARG A 189 -1.99 4.04 15.69
CA ARG A 189 -1.18 5.22 15.32
C ARG A 189 -0.51 5.88 16.51
N GLU A 190 -1.26 6.13 17.58
CA GLU A 190 -0.74 6.83 18.76
C GLU A 190 0.33 6.01 19.47
N ALA A 191 0.08 4.71 19.69
CA ALA A 191 1.05 3.82 20.32
C ALA A 191 2.34 3.72 19.47
N ILE A 192 2.23 3.51 18.17
CA ILE A 192 3.40 3.48 17.27
C ILE A 192 4.11 4.83 17.27
N GLY A 193 3.38 5.94 17.17
CA GLY A 193 3.94 7.28 17.16
C GLY A 193 4.66 7.70 18.44
N ASN A 194 4.36 7.06 19.58
CA ASN A 194 4.94 7.38 20.89
C ASN A 194 6.02 6.39 21.34
N TYR A 195 5.98 5.16 20.83
CA TYR A 195 6.84 4.07 21.32
C TYR A 195 7.68 3.38 20.24
N CYS A 196 7.45 3.69 18.97
CA CYS A 196 8.38 3.33 17.89
C CYS A 196 9.29 4.49 17.52
N LEU A 197 8.83 5.74 17.60
CA LEU A 197 9.66 6.90 17.23
C LEU A 197 10.50 7.36 18.43
N GLY A 198 11.80 7.56 18.22
CA GLY A 198 12.69 8.15 19.22
C GLY A 198 12.39 9.62 19.50
N GLU A 199 12.86 10.12 20.65
CA GLU A 199 12.99 11.56 20.88
C GLU A 199 14.24 12.10 20.13
N GLU A 200 14.22 13.38 19.75
CA GLU A 200 15.39 14.03 19.13
C GLU A 200 16.45 14.34 20.18
#